data_AF-A0A944H8E4-F1
#
_entry.id   AF-A0A944H8E4-F1
#
_cell.length_a   1.000
_cell.length_b   1.000
_cell.length_c   1.000
_cell.angle_alpha   90.00
_cell.angle_beta   90.00
_cell.angle_gamma   90.00
#
_symmetry.space_group_name_H-M   'P 1'
#
loop_
_entity.id
_entity.type
_entity.pdbx_description
1 polymer ?
#
loop_
_entity_poly.entity_id
_entity_poly.type
_entity_poly.pdbx_seq_one_letter_code
_entity_poly.pdbx_strand_id
1 'polypeptide(L)'
;MNQATTILTCSELNTGSKFFNGLRDLEMEVKIGKFLERYADFSFYIDYDRRKQDRSDNTETKLPPAVLFFRERDKDGDPIPIKASRGEESIFIWCFFLAIVQLVLDQAEAYKWVRYIYIDDPMSSLDEGNIVMVAHHLAQMLKDPPRDLRVVVSTHHVLFFNVLCNEISKSRKYFLTRERRGRGFTVQETDSTPFLYHLSSLLELHQAMQSGALYTHHFNMLRRVMEQTACFFGYAKWEECIKPAPEAEDPNQTGYKRVIDLMSHGDYSLYEPREMLPENKEHLGRALRQFVRTHPFSPALFGGAT
;
A
#
# COMPACT_ATOMS: atom_id res chain seq x y z
N MET A 1 -1.54 -3.40 27.16
CA MET A 1 -0.42 -4.36 27.22
C MET A 1 -0.38 -5.03 25.85
N ASN A 2 0.43 -4.48 24.94
CA ASN A 2 0.44 -4.83 23.53
C ASN A 2 1.09 -6.20 23.32
N GLN A 3 0.30 -7.21 22.95
CA GLN A 3 0.83 -8.33 22.18
C GLN A 3 0.65 -7.98 20.71
N ALA A 4 1.62 -7.28 20.15
CA ALA A 4 1.83 -7.31 18.70
C ALA A 4 2.42 -8.71 18.41
N THR A 5 1.54 -9.65 18.11
CA THR A 5 1.96 -11.03 17.84
C THR A 5 2.46 -11.10 16.41
N THR A 6 3.77 -11.32 16.23
CA THR A 6 4.33 -11.69 14.92
C THR A 6 3.67 -13.00 14.47
N ILE A 7 2.95 -12.94 13.34
CA ILE A 7 2.11 -14.03 12.84
C ILE A 7 2.97 -15.07 12.11
N LEU A 8 3.93 -14.64 11.29
CA LEU A 8 4.77 -15.51 10.47
C LEU A 8 6.23 -15.02 10.51
N THR A 9 7.14 -15.90 10.93
CA THR A 9 8.58 -15.72 10.72
C THR A 9 9.07 -16.85 9.83
N CYS A 10 9.53 -16.53 8.62
CA CYS A 10 10.16 -17.50 7.72
C CYS A 10 9.27 -18.72 7.41
N SER A 11 7.99 -18.49 7.10
CA SER A 11 6.99 -19.55 6.80
C SER A 11 6.69 -20.54 7.94
N GLU A 12 7.18 -20.29 9.15
CA GLU A 12 6.85 -21.07 10.35
C GLU A 12 5.69 -20.42 11.11
N LEU A 13 4.72 -21.25 11.49
CA LEU A 13 3.52 -20.82 12.20
C LEU A 13 3.79 -20.73 13.71
N ASN A 14 3.55 -19.55 14.29
CA ASN A 14 3.65 -19.37 15.75
C ASN A 14 2.46 -20.02 16.47
N THR A 15 2.54 -21.33 16.71
CA THR A 15 1.49 -22.15 17.33
C THR A 15 1.01 -21.67 18.72
N GLY A 16 1.76 -20.80 19.40
CA GLY A 16 1.33 -20.16 20.65
C GLY A 16 0.33 -19.01 20.47
N SER A 17 0.09 -18.58 19.23
CA SER A 17 -0.86 -17.52 18.92
C SER A 17 -2.29 -18.04 18.83
N LYS A 18 -3.23 -17.34 19.50
CA LYS A 18 -4.68 -17.57 19.34
C LYS A 18 -5.17 -17.40 17.89
N PHE A 19 -4.36 -16.76 17.06
CA PHE A 19 -4.62 -16.55 15.63
C PHE A 19 -4.69 -17.86 14.83
N PHE A 20 -4.10 -18.94 15.35
CA PHE A 20 -4.12 -20.26 14.70
C PHE A 20 -5.10 -21.23 15.35
N ASN A 21 -5.96 -20.75 16.26
CA ASN A 21 -7.04 -21.56 16.82
C ASN A 21 -7.98 -21.99 15.68
N GLY A 22 -8.08 -23.30 15.45
CA GLY A 22 -8.91 -23.87 14.39
C GLY A 22 -8.23 -24.01 13.03
N LEU A 23 -6.89 -23.88 12.93
CA LEU A 23 -6.18 -24.05 11.65
C LEU A 23 -6.52 -25.38 10.94
N ARG A 24 -6.59 -26.45 11.73
CA ARG A 24 -6.88 -27.81 11.26
C ARG A 24 -8.39 -28.07 11.08
N ASP A 25 -9.22 -27.43 11.87
CA ASP A 25 -10.65 -27.76 11.99
C ASP A 25 -11.55 -26.87 11.11
N LEU A 26 -11.03 -25.80 10.52
CA LEU A 26 -11.78 -24.79 9.77
C LEU A 26 -11.45 -24.74 8.27
N GLU A 27 -10.82 -25.80 7.74
CA GLU A 27 -10.44 -25.90 6.33
C GLU A 27 -9.68 -24.65 5.83
N MET A 28 -8.72 -24.18 6.65
CA MET A 28 -8.02 -22.91 6.39
C MET A 28 -7.37 -22.88 5.02
N GLU A 29 -6.80 -24.01 4.57
CA GLU A 29 -6.15 -24.09 3.26
C GLU A 29 -7.11 -23.73 2.12
N VAL A 30 -8.35 -24.21 2.18
CA VAL A 30 -9.41 -23.89 1.20
C VAL A 30 -9.79 -22.41 1.25
N LYS A 31 -9.92 -21.83 2.45
CA LYS A 31 -10.29 -20.42 2.63
C LYS A 31 -9.20 -19.48 2.12
N ILE A 32 -7.94 -19.76 2.46
CA ILE A 32 -6.79 -18.98 2.02
C ILE A 32 -6.62 -19.11 0.51
N GLY A 33 -6.76 -20.33 -0.05
CA GLY A 33 -6.66 -20.59 -1.48
C GLY A 33 -7.59 -19.72 -2.32
N LYS A 34 -8.86 -19.58 -1.90
CA LYS A 34 -9.86 -18.71 -2.57
C LYS A 34 -9.45 -17.23 -2.67
N PHE A 35 -8.63 -16.76 -1.73
CA PHE A 35 -8.06 -15.41 -1.81
C PHE A 35 -6.79 -15.40 -2.65
N LEU A 36 -5.91 -16.38 -2.47
CA LEU A 36 -4.61 -16.45 -3.13
C LEU A 36 -4.73 -16.52 -4.66
N GLU A 37 -5.66 -17.34 -5.17
CA GLU A 37 -5.94 -17.50 -6.61
C GLU A 37 -6.30 -16.19 -7.32
N ARG A 38 -6.68 -15.14 -6.57
CA ARG A 38 -7.01 -13.82 -7.14
C ARG A 38 -5.81 -12.93 -7.39
N TYR A 39 -4.70 -13.18 -6.69
CA TYR A 39 -3.55 -12.27 -6.67
C TYR A 39 -2.26 -12.93 -7.16
N ALA A 40 -2.23 -14.26 -7.21
CA ALA A 40 -1.02 -14.99 -7.54
C ALA A 40 -1.29 -16.29 -8.28
N ASP A 41 -0.34 -16.65 -9.14
CA ASP A 41 -0.31 -17.91 -9.89
C ASP A 41 0.63 -18.92 -9.19
N PHE A 42 0.30 -19.24 -7.94
CA PHE A 42 0.89 -20.35 -7.19
C PHE A 42 -0.08 -20.87 -6.13
N SER A 43 0.13 -22.10 -5.71
CA SER A 43 -0.62 -22.78 -4.66
C SER A 43 0.27 -23.06 -3.46
N PHE A 44 -0.34 -23.49 -2.36
CA PHE A 44 0.38 -23.85 -1.14
C PHE A 44 -0.25 -25.03 -0.43
N TYR A 45 0.50 -25.64 0.47
CA TYR A 45 -0.01 -26.55 1.48
C TYR A 45 0.75 -26.34 2.80
N ILE A 46 0.14 -26.76 3.91
CA ILE A 46 0.76 -26.67 5.23
C ILE A 46 1.25 -28.06 5.63
N ASP A 47 2.57 -28.21 5.78
CA ASP A 47 3.14 -29.42 6.35
C ASP A 47 3.09 -29.35 7.87
N TYR A 48 2.11 -30.07 8.43
CA TYR A 48 1.83 -30.15 9.86
C TYR A 48 2.71 -31.14 10.63
N ASP A 49 3.38 -32.06 9.94
CA ASP A 49 4.11 -33.18 10.53
C ASP A 49 5.58 -33.19 10.09
N ARG A 50 6.14 -31.98 9.93
CA ARG A 50 7.58 -31.76 9.76
C ARG A 50 8.37 -32.37 10.90
N ARG A 51 9.40 -33.15 10.55
CA ARG A 51 10.34 -33.77 11.48
C ARG A 51 11.76 -33.54 11.02
N LYS A 52 12.66 -33.33 11.97
CA LYS A 52 14.10 -33.29 11.74
C LYS A 52 14.73 -34.49 12.42
N GLN A 53 15.40 -35.32 11.65
CA GLN A 53 16.21 -36.41 12.19
C GLN A 53 17.57 -35.85 12.62
N ASP A 54 17.93 -36.07 13.88
CA ASP A 54 19.28 -35.79 14.35
C ASP A 54 20.19 -36.98 13.98
N ARG A 55 21.18 -36.73 13.13
CA ARG A 55 22.13 -37.76 12.67
C ARG A 55 23.06 -38.25 13.78
N SER A 56 23.15 -37.52 14.90
CA SER A 56 24.07 -37.86 16.00
C SER A 56 23.49 -38.89 16.97
N ASP A 57 22.17 -38.88 17.19
CA ASP A 57 21.51 -39.74 18.20
C ASP A 57 20.27 -40.48 17.64
N ASN A 58 20.04 -40.41 16.32
CA ASN A 58 18.92 -41.04 15.63
C ASN A 58 17.53 -40.65 16.19
N THR A 59 17.45 -39.51 16.89
CA THR A 59 16.22 -38.96 17.47
C THR A 59 15.49 -38.10 16.45
N GLU A 60 14.16 -38.17 16.45
CA GLU A 60 13.31 -37.29 15.64
C GLU A 60 12.78 -36.14 16.49
N THR A 61 13.07 -34.91 16.06
CA THR A 61 12.47 -33.72 16.66
C THR A 61 11.33 -33.23 15.78
N LYS A 62 10.14 -33.08 16.36
CA LYS A 62 9.00 -32.46 15.67
C LYS A 62 9.29 -30.97 15.48
N LEU A 63 9.17 -30.50 14.24
CA LEU A 63 9.32 -29.09 13.89
C LEU A 63 7.95 -28.39 13.89
N PRO A 64 7.93 -27.05 14.00
CA PRO A 64 6.71 -26.28 13.77
C PRO A 64 6.16 -26.51 12.36
N PRO A 65 4.82 -26.47 12.19
CA PRO A 65 4.21 -26.50 10.87
C PRO A 65 4.76 -25.39 9.98
N ALA A 66 4.96 -25.70 8.70
CA ALA A 66 5.40 -24.70 7.74
C ALA A 66 4.62 -24.74 6.43
N VAL A 67 4.54 -23.58 5.81
CA VAL A 67 3.87 -23.40 4.52
C VAL A 67 4.87 -23.70 3.40
N LEU A 68 4.45 -24.54 2.46
CA LEU A 68 5.20 -24.90 1.25
C LEU A 68 4.42 -24.42 0.03
N PHE A 69 5.12 -23.75 -0.88
CA PHE A 69 4.54 -23.21 -2.11
C PHE A 69 4.84 -24.13 -3.29
N PHE A 70 3.95 -24.19 -4.27
CA PHE A 70 4.13 -24.96 -5.50
C PHE A 70 3.36 -24.31 -6.67
N ARG A 71 3.74 -24.62 -7.90
CA ARG A 71 2.98 -24.26 -9.12
C ARG A 71 2.59 -25.48 -9.92
N GLU A 72 3.53 -26.41 -10.02
CA GLU A 72 3.37 -27.65 -10.75
C GLU A 72 3.22 -28.83 -9.80
N ARG A 73 2.58 -29.87 -10.31
CA ARG A 73 2.51 -31.20 -9.68
C ARG A 73 3.27 -32.17 -10.57
N ASP A 74 3.88 -33.18 -9.97
CA ASP A 74 4.52 -34.24 -10.72
C ASP A 74 3.50 -35.19 -11.38
N LYS A 75 4.00 -36.27 -11.98
CA LYS A 75 3.16 -37.24 -12.70
C LYS A 75 2.20 -38.02 -11.79
N ASP A 76 2.54 -38.11 -10.50
CA ASP A 76 1.75 -38.81 -9.48
C ASP A 76 0.77 -37.85 -8.78
N GLY A 77 0.83 -36.56 -9.12
CA GLY A 77 -0.04 -35.51 -8.59
C GLY A 77 0.52 -34.81 -7.37
N ASP A 78 1.76 -35.12 -6.96
CA ASP A 78 2.39 -34.54 -5.79
C ASP A 78 2.92 -33.13 -6.09
N PRO A 79 2.72 -32.16 -5.16
CA PRO A 79 3.14 -30.78 -5.38
C PRO A 79 4.67 -30.67 -5.40
N ILE A 80 5.23 -30.02 -6.43
CA ILE A 80 6.67 -29.77 -6.55
C ILE A 80 7.01 -28.47 -5.80
N PRO A 81 7.74 -28.51 -4.67
CA PRO A 81 7.98 -27.31 -3.87
C PRO A 81 8.84 -26.29 -4.60
N ILE A 82 8.46 -25.02 -4.47
CA ILE A 82 9.20 -23.87 -5.01
C ILE A 82 9.62 -22.93 -3.88
N LYS A 83 10.63 -22.10 -4.18
CA LYS A 83 10.95 -20.94 -3.35
C LYS A 83 10.09 -19.76 -3.79
N ALA A 84 9.24 -19.27 -2.89
CA ALA A 84 8.48 -18.03 -3.11
C ALA A 84 9.40 -16.81 -3.04
N SER A 85 9.05 -15.77 -3.80
CA SER A 85 9.65 -14.44 -3.66
C SER A 85 9.11 -13.73 -2.42
N ARG A 86 9.77 -12.65 -1.97
CA ARG A 86 9.27 -11.83 -0.85
C ARG A 86 7.88 -11.23 -1.12
N GLY A 87 7.60 -10.88 -2.37
CA GLY A 87 6.27 -10.37 -2.76
C GLY A 87 5.21 -11.45 -2.65
N GLU A 88 5.52 -12.67 -3.09
CA GLU A 88 4.62 -13.83 -3.01
C GLU A 88 4.36 -14.25 -1.57
N GLU A 89 5.39 -14.26 -0.72
CA GLU A 89 5.24 -14.47 0.73
C GLU A 89 4.33 -13.40 1.34
N SER A 90 4.51 -12.13 0.94
CA SER A 90 3.67 -11.01 1.43
C SER A 90 2.21 -11.16 1.00
N ILE A 91 1.94 -11.54 -0.26
CA ILE A 91 0.59 -11.84 -0.76
C ILE A 91 -0.03 -13.00 0.02
N PHE A 92 0.73 -14.06 0.27
CA PHE A 92 0.24 -15.19 1.02
C PHE A 92 -0.14 -14.81 2.45
N ILE A 93 0.72 -14.08 3.15
CA ILE A 93 0.45 -13.57 4.51
C ILE A 93 -0.84 -12.73 4.52
N TRP A 94 -1.02 -11.89 3.50
CA TRP A 94 -2.23 -11.09 3.35
C TRP A 94 -3.48 -11.95 3.13
N CYS A 95 -3.43 -12.94 2.22
CA CYS A 95 -4.54 -13.87 1.99
C CYS A 95 -4.88 -14.69 3.24
N PHE A 96 -3.85 -15.08 3.99
CA PHE A 96 -3.99 -15.74 5.27
C PHE A 96 -4.74 -14.87 6.28
N PHE A 97 -4.33 -13.60 6.40
CA PHE A 97 -5.02 -12.63 7.24
C PHE A 97 -6.49 -12.43 6.82
N LEU A 98 -6.77 -12.27 5.52
CA LEU A 98 -8.14 -12.14 5.02
C LEU A 98 -9.01 -13.35 5.33
N ALA A 99 -8.47 -14.57 5.25
CA ALA A 99 -9.20 -15.77 5.64
C ALA A 99 -9.65 -15.74 7.10
N ILE A 100 -8.83 -15.19 7.99
CA ILE A 100 -9.19 -15.02 9.41
C ILE A 100 -10.18 -13.88 9.61
N VAL A 101 -10.02 -12.76 8.90
CA VAL A 101 -11.02 -11.68 8.92
C VAL A 101 -12.38 -12.22 8.47
N GLN A 102 -12.42 -13.04 7.42
CA GLN A 102 -13.66 -13.69 6.98
C GLN A 102 -14.27 -14.56 8.09
N LEU A 103 -13.47 -15.36 8.79
CA LEU A 103 -13.96 -16.17 9.91
C LEU A 103 -14.50 -15.33 11.08
N VAL A 104 -13.89 -14.18 11.35
CA VAL A 104 -14.39 -13.22 12.34
C VAL A 104 -15.73 -12.63 11.89
N LEU A 105 -15.85 -12.23 10.62
CA LEU A 105 -17.09 -11.70 10.04
C LEU A 105 -18.21 -12.75 10.03
N ASP A 106 -17.87 -14.01 9.76
CA ASP A 106 -18.77 -15.17 9.80
C ASP A 106 -19.13 -15.59 11.24
N GLN A 107 -18.57 -14.93 12.25
CA GLN A 107 -18.77 -15.23 13.68
C GLN A 107 -18.43 -16.67 14.08
N ALA A 108 -17.40 -17.25 13.45
CA ALA A 108 -16.91 -18.59 13.75
C ALA A 108 -16.52 -18.70 15.25
N GLU A 109 -16.87 -19.83 15.88
CA GLU A 109 -16.71 -20.02 17.34
C GLU A 109 -15.28 -19.74 17.82
N ALA A 110 -14.28 -20.21 17.07
CA ALA A 110 -12.86 -20.01 17.39
C ALA A 110 -12.42 -18.53 17.43
N TYR A 111 -13.19 -17.63 16.79
CA TYR A 111 -12.86 -16.21 16.63
C TYR A 111 -13.88 -15.25 17.27
N LYS A 112 -14.88 -15.75 18.01
CA LYS A 112 -15.88 -14.91 18.73
C LYS A 112 -15.27 -13.95 19.75
N TRP A 113 -14.04 -14.21 20.19
CA TRP A 113 -13.31 -13.34 21.11
C TRP A 113 -12.83 -12.03 20.44
N VAL A 114 -12.80 -11.96 19.10
CA VAL A 114 -12.32 -10.80 18.36
C VAL A 114 -13.38 -9.71 18.35
N ARG A 115 -13.03 -8.55 18.93
CA ARG A 115 -13.89 -7.35 18.97
C ARG A 115 -13.36 -6.20 18.13
N TYR A 116 -12.06 -6.23 17.84
CA TYR A 116 -11.36 -5.17 17.11
C TYR A 116 -10.44 -5.80 16.07
N ILE A 117 -10.42 -5.22 14.87
CA ILE A 117 -9.45 -5.53 13.82
C ILE A 117 -8.70 -4.23 13.51
N TYR A 118 -7.37 -4.28 13.59
CA TYR A 118 -6.50 -3.19 13.18
C TYR A 118 -5.64 -3.68 12.02
N ILE A 119 -5.68 -2.94 10.91
CA ILE A 119 -4.90 -3.22 9.71
C ILE A 119 -3.95 -2.04 9.51
N ASP A 120 -2.66 -2.26 9.70
CA ASP A 120 -1.64 -1.23 9.53
C ASP A 120 -0.86 -1.45 8.25
N ASP A 121 -0.97 -0.47 7.36
CA ASP A 121 -0.35 -0.41 6.04
C ASP A 121 -0.28 -1.79 5.34
N PRO A 122 -1.44 -2.32 4.91
CA PRO A 122 -1.56 -3.72 4.55
C PRO A 122 -0.63 -4.17 3.42
N MET A 123 -0.11 -3.25 2.60
CA MET A 123 0.68 -3.60 1.41
C MET A 123 1.79 -2.57 1.14
N SER A 124 3.02 -2.84 1.61
CA SER A 124 4.22 -2.01 1.33
C SER A 124 5.06 -2.50 0.14
N SER A 125 4.76 -3.67 -0.43
CA SER A 125 5.60 -4.37 -1.42
C SER A 125 4.89 -4.89 -2.67
N LEU A 126 3.64 -4.48 -2.93
CA LEU A 126 2.87 -4.89 -4.12
C LEU A 126 2.99 -3.92 -5.29
N ASP A 127 2.73 -4.43 -6.50
CA ASP A 127 2.47 -3.60 -7.68
C ASP A 127 1.14 -2.82 -7.56
N GLU A 128 1.02 -1.69 -8.28
CA GLU A 128 -0.16 -0.80 -8.17
C GLU A 128 -1.48 -1.49 -8.57
N GLY A 129 -1.43 -2.48 -9.47
CA GLY A 129 -2.60 -3.23 -9.91
C GLY A 129 -3.20 -4.10 -8.80
N ASN A 130 -2.36 -4.83 -8.07
CA ASN A 130 -2.79 -5.63 -6.94
C ASN A 130 -3.32 -4.76 -5.79
N ILE A 131 -2.78 -3.55 -5.58
CA ILE A 131 -3.23 -2.64 -4.52
C ILE A 131 -4.71 -2.25 -4.66
N VAL A 132 -5.16 -1.92 -5.88
CA VAL A 132 -6.56 -1.56 -6.13
C VAL A 132 -7.49 -2.75 -5.87
N MET A 133 -7.11 -3.93 -6.37
CA MET A 133 -7.90 -5.16 -6.20
C MET A 133 -8.00 -5.57 -4.73
N VAL A 134 -6.89 -5.50 -3.99
CA VAL A 134 -6.88 -5.79 -2.55
C VAL A 134 -7.79 -4.81 -1.78
N ALA A 135 -7.65 -3.51 -2.05
CA ALA A 135 -8.48 -2.49 -1.40
C ALA A 135 -9.97 -2.71 -1.68
N HIS A 136 -10.32 -3.00 -2.93
CA HIS A 136 -11.70 -3.30 -3.32
C HIS A 136 -12.24 -4.54 -2.60
N HIS A 137 -11.49 -5.65 -2.58
CA HIS A 137 -11.91 -6.86 -1.88
C HIS A 137 -12.08 -6.63 -0.37
N LEU A 138 -11.14 -5.93 0.27
CA LEU A 138 -11.25 -5.58 1.68
C LEU A 138 -12.52 -4.74 1.94
N ALA A 139 -12.82 -3.76 1.09
CA ALA A 139 -14.02 -2.97 1.23
C ALA A 139 -15.31 -3.79 1.10
N GLN A 140 -15.36 -4.75 0.16
CA GLN A 140 -16.51 -5.64 0.03
C GLN A 140 -16.69 -6.53 1.27
N MET A 141 -15.59 -7.05 1.83
CA MET A 141 -15.65 -7.83 3.08
C MET A 141 -16.15 -7.00 4.26
N LEU A 142 -15.80 -5.71 4.31
CA LEU A 142 -16.15 -4.79 5.40
C LEU A 142 -17.45 -4.02 5.19
N LYS A 143 -18.27 -4.39 4.20
CA LYS A 143 -19.49 -3.66 3.85
C LYS A 143 -20.56 -3.73 4.94
N ASP A 144 -20.73 -4.92 5.52
CA ASP A 144 -21.74 -5.21 6.54
C ASP A 144 -21.14 -6.01 7.72
N PRO A 145 -20.22 -5.41 8.51
CA PRO A 145 -19.59 -6.11 9.62
C PRO A 145 -20.60 -6.37 10.77
N PRO A 146 -20.37 -7.40 11.60
CA PRO A 146 -21.13 -7.58 12.84
C PRO A 146 -21.12 -6.30 13.69
N ARG A 147 -22.27 -5.97 14.32
CA ARG A 147 -22.45 -4.69 15.03
C ARG A 147 -21.40 -4.39 16.11
N ASP A 148 -20.88 -5.44 16.75
CA ASP A 148 -19.91 -5.30 17.84
C ASP A 148 -18.45 -5.26 17.36
N LEU A 149 -18.21 -5.49 16.06
CA LEU A 149 -16.89 -5.51 15.47
C LEU A 149 -16.47 -4.09 15.06
N ARG A 150 -15.32 -3.64 15.55
CA ARG A 150 -14.74 -2.37 15.11
C ARG A 150 -13.50 -2.62 14.28
N VAL A 151 -13.45 -2.02 13.09
CA VAL A 151 -12.33 -2.15 12.17
C VAL A 151 -11.69 -0.79 11.97
N VAL A 152 -10.36 -0.74 12.12
CA VAL A 152 -9.55 0.45 11.83
C VAL A 152 -8.50 0.05 10.81
N VAL A 153 -8.41 0.81 9.73
CA VAL A 153 -7.42 0.62 8.67
C VAL A 153 -6.58 1.89 8.57
N SER A 154 -5.27 1.75 8.72
CA SER A 154 -4.29 2.79 8.43
C SER A 154 -3.49 2.41 7.20
N THR A 155 -3.14 3.39 6.39
CA THR A 155 -2.22 3.23 5.27
C THR A 155 -1.60 4.56 4.93
N HIS A 156 -0.36 4.56 4.46
CA HIS A 156 0.21 5.71 3.76
C HIS A 156 -0.11 5.70 2.26
N HIS A 157 -0.63 4.58 1.74
CA HIS A 157 -0.89 4.40 0.32
C HIS A 157 -2.21 5.06 -0.10
N VAL A 158 -2.11 6.27 -0.67
CA VAL A 158 -3.30 7.08 -0.93
C VAL A 158 -4.29 6.46 -1.91
N LEU A 159 -3.82 5.70 -2.91
CA LEU A 159 -4.75 4.97 -3.82
C LEU A 159 -5.59 3.93 -3.07
N PHE A 160 -4.98 3.24 -2.10
CA PHE A 160 -5.66 2.25 -1.28
C PHE A 160 -6.72 2.93 -0.41
N PHE A 161 -6.32 4.02 0.26
CA PHE A 161 -7.23 4.87 1.04
C PHE A 161 -8.42 5.36 0.20
N ASN A 162 -8.18 5.81 -1.04
CA ASN A 162 -9.22 6.31 -1.92
C ASN A 162 -10.23 5.22 -2.32
N VAL A 163 -9.76 4.03 -2.67
CA VAL A 163 -10.65 2.89 -2.98
C VAL A 163 -11.53 2.58 -1.78
N LEU A 164 -10.96 2.47 -0.58
CA LEU A 164 -11.73 2.25 0.65
C LEU A 164 -12.74 3.36 0.92
N CYS A 165 -12.35 4.63 0.75
CA CYS A 165 -13.22 5.78 1.00
C CYS A 165 -14.42 5.84 0.04
N ASN A 166 -14.26 5.33 -1.17
CA ASN A 166 -15.32 5.28 -2.19
C ASN A 166 -16.26 4.09 -1.97
N GLU A 167 -15.70 2.92 -1.66
CA GLU A 167 -16.46 1.67 -1.53
C GLU A 167 -17.18 1.56 -0.16
N ILE A 168 -16.59 2.13 0.91
CA ILE A 168 -17.13 2.09 2.27
C ILE A 168 -17.82 3.42 2.62
N SER A 169 -19.10 3.50 2.26
CA SER A 169 -19.92 4.72 2.40
C SER A 169 -20.18 5.21 3.84
N LYS A 170 -20.10 4.33 4.84
CA LYS A 170 -20.42 4.64 6.26
C LYS A 170 -19.20 4.70 7.18
N SER A 171 -18.00 4.82 6.62
CA SER A 171 -16.75 4.91 7.41
C SER A 171 -16.48 6.34 7.86
N ARG A 172 -15.85 6.50 9.04
CA ARG A 172 -15.19 7.75 9.42
C ARG A 172 -13.79 7.75 8.84
N LYS A 173 -13.39 8.85 8.22
CA LYS A 173 -12.14 8.97 7.45
C LYS A 173 -11.28 10.03 8.11
N TYR A 174 -10.00 9.71 8.28
CA TYR A 174 -9.09 10.57 9.03
C TYR A 174 -7.74 10.71 8.31
N PHE A 175 -7.17 11.92 8.34
CA PHE A 175 -5.77 12.14 8.05
C PHE A 175 -4.98 12.35 9.33
N LEU A 176 -3.88 11.61 9.45
CA LEU A 176 -2.89 11.77 10.52
C LEU A 176 -1.72 12.58 9.96
N THR A 177 -1.50 13.78 10.50
CA THR A 177 -0.37 14.64 10.12
C THR A 177 0.57 14.84 11.30
N ARG A 178 1.88 14.80 11.04
CA ARG A 178 2.90 15.15 12.05
C ARG A 178 3.16 16.65 12.02
N GLU A 179 3.17 17.28 13.18
CA GLU A 179 3.49 18.71 13.29
C GLU A 179 4.97 18.96 12.94
N ARG A 180 5.22 20.01 12.15
CA ARG A 180 6.55 20.26 11.56
C ARG A 180 7.58 20.78 12.57
N ARG A 181 7.14 21.42 13.65
CA ARG A 181 8.01 22.03 14.69
C ARG A 181 7.88 21.38 16.06
N GLY A 182 7.17 20.26 16.17
CA GLY A 182 6.90 19.58 17.42
C GLY A 182 7.00 18.06 17.31
N ARG A 183 6.71 17.36 18.41
CA ARG A 183 6.45 15.91 18.45
C ARG A 183 4.96 15.59 18.41
N GLY A 184 4.12 16.59 18.11
CA GLY A 184 2.67 16.46 18.06
C GLY A 184 2.19 15.76 16.80
N PHE A 185 1.07 15.06 16.93
CA PHE A 185 0.30 14.50 15.82
C PHE A 185 -1.09 15.12 15.83
N THR A 186 -1.60 15.48 14.67
CA THR A 186 -2.94 16.02 14.49
C THR A 186 -3.77 15.02 13.68
N VAL A 187 -5.00 14.78 14.13
CA VAL A 187 -5.97 13.93 13.43
C VAL A 187 -7.10 14.82 12.92
N GLN A 188 -7.34 14.80 11.62
CA GLN A 188 -8.40 15.59 10.98
C GLN A 188 -9.40 14.66 10.30
N GLU A 189 -10.69 14.82 10.62
CA GLU A 189 -11.77 14.09 9.95
C GLU A 189 -12.02 14.67 8.54
N THR A 190 -12.38 13.82 7.58
CA THR A 190 -12.64 14.25 6.20
C THR A 190 -13.90 13.59 5.63
N ASP A 191 -14.74 14.41 5.00
CA ASP A 191 -15.98 13.97 4.34
C ASP A 191 -15.78 13.82 2.82
N SER A 192 -14.66 14.35 2.31
CA SER A 192 -14.44 14.61 0.89
C SER A 192 -14.18 13.33 0.10
N THR A 193 -14.87 13.20 -1.03
CA THR A 193 -14.51 12.34 -2.15
C THR A 193 -13.06 12.58 -2.62
N PRO A 194 -12.42 11.63 -3.33
CA PRO A 194 -10.95 11.47 -3.47
C PRO A 194 -10.21 12.50 -4.32
N PHE A 195 -10.75 13.70 -4.50
CA PHE A 195 -10.04 14.84 -5.11
C PHE A 195 -8.80 15.29 -4.31
N LEU A 196 -8.58 14.68 -3.15
CA LEU A 196 -7.50 15.00 -2.22
C LEU A 196 -6.13 14.46 -2.64
N TYR A 197 -6.01 13.44 -3.51
CA TYR A 197 -4.69 12.87 -3.85
C TYR A 197 -3.76 13.88 -4.51
N HIS A 198 -4.28 14.58 -5.51
CA HIS A 198 -3.50 15.57 -6.24
C HIS A 198 -3.17 16.76 -5.35
N LEU A 199 -4.16 17.19 -4.56
CA LEU A 199 -4.00 18.33 -3.66
C LEU A 199 -3.03 18.01 -2.53
N SER A 200 -3.08 16.81 -1.93
CA SER A 200 -2.12 16.37 -0.92
C SER A 200 -0.71 16.24 -1.51
N SER A 201 -0.58 15.61 -2.69
CA SER A 201 0.70 15.53 -3.40
C SER A 201 1.24 16.92 -3.76
N LEU A 202 0.37 17.86 -4.14
CA LEU A 202 0.75 19.25 -4.40
C LEU A 202 1.20 19.98 -3.14
N LEU A 203 0.49 19.80 -2.03
CA LEU A 203 0.86 20.40 -0.74
C LEU A 203 2.19 19.86 -0.25
N GLU A 204 2.41 18.55 -0.38
CA GLU A 204 3.68 17.89 -0.04
C GLU A 204 4.82 18.40 -0.94
N LEU A 205 4.63 18.43 -2.26
CA LEU A 205 5.58 19.01 -3.22
C LEU A 205 5.92 20.47 -2.87
N HIS A 206 4.91 21.26 -2.52
CA HIS A 206 5.08 22.67 -2.16
C HIS A 206 5.90 22.82 -0.87
N GLN A 207 5.60 22.02 0.15
CA GLN A 207 6.33 22.02 1.40
C GLN A 207 7.78 21.55 1.23
N ALA A 208 8.01 20.52 0.42
CA ALA A 208 9.33 19.98 0.12
C ALA A 208 10.18 20.99 -0.68
N MET A 209 9.55 21.72 -1.60
CA MET A 209 10.20 22.82 -2.32
C MET A 209 10.60 23.96 -1.36
N GLN A 210 9.71 24.37 -0.45
CA GLN A 210 10.00 25.42 0.54
C GLN A 210 11.10 25.01 1.54
N SER A 211 11.16 23.73 1.91
CA SER A 211 12.17 23.21 2.85
C SER A 211 13.52 22.89 2.19
N GLY A 212 13.55 22.77 0.85
CA GLY A 212 14.70 22.27 0.10
C GLY A 212 14.89 20.75 0.16
N ALA A 213 14.02 20.02 0.86
CA ALA A 213 14.09 18.56 1.04
C ALA A 213 13.48 17.84 -0.17
N LEU A 214 14.07 18.03 -1.36
CA LEU A 214 13.60 17.44 -2.61
C LEU A 214 14.37 16.15 -2.95
N TYR A 215 13.63 15.07 -3.19
CA TYR A 215 14.12 13.72 -3.49
C TYR A 215 13.61 13.24 -4.84
N THR A 216 14.34 12.33 -5.50
CA THR A 216 14.05 11.88 -6.87
C THR A 216 12.59 11.46 -7.13
N HIS A 217 11.94 10.79 -6.19
CA HIS A 217 10.53 10.37 -6.31
C HIS A 217 9.54 11.55 -6.46
N HIS A 218 9.91 12.77 -6.08
CA HIS A 218 9.06 13.94 -6.27
C HIS A 218 8.83 14.28 -7.76
N PHE A 219 9.70 13.84 -8.67
CA PHE A 219 9.43 13.96 -10.12
C PHE A 219 8.22 13.11 -10.52
N ASN A 220 8.15 11.86 -10.06
CA ASN A 220 6.99 10.98 -10.27
C ASN A 220 5.71 11.59 -9.68
N MET A 221 5.81 12.14 -8.47
CA MET A 221 4.68 12.79 -7.81
C MET A 221 4.16 14.00 -8.59
N LEU A 222 5.05 14.88 -9.05
CA LEU A 222 4.69 16.04 -9.86
C LEU A 222 4.08 15.62 -11.21
N ARG A 223 4.69 14.63 -11.88
CA ARG A 223 4.22 14.05 -13.16
C ARG A 223 2.79 13.53 -13.05
N ARG A 224 2.50 12.72 -12.02
CA ARG A 224 1.17 12.15 -11.78
C ARG A 224 0.12 13.23 -11.54
N VAL A 225 0.44 14.23 -10.72
CA VAL A 225 -0.47 15.37 -10.50
C VAL A 225 -0.81 16.08 -11.81
N MET A 226 0.20 16.34 -12.67
CA MET A 226 -0.02 17.02 -13.95
C MET A 226 -0.84 16.17 -14.92
N GLU A 227 -0.60 14.86 -15.01
CA GLU A 227 -1.37 13.96 -15.88
C GLU A 227 -2.85 13.95 -15.53
N GLN A 228 -3.13 13.82 -14.24
CA GLN A 228 -4.50 13.78 -13.79
C GLN A 228 -5.17 15.18 -13.87
N THR A 229 -4.39 16.27 -13.72
CA THR A 229 -4.87 17.66 -13.93
C THR A 229 -5.17 17.92 -15.41
N ALA A 230 -4.33 17.45 -16.32
CA ALA A 230 -4.56 17.51 -17.76
C ALA A 230 -5.83 16.76 -18.16
N CYS A 231 -6.07 15.57 -17.58
CA CYS A 231 -7.32 14.83 -17.77
C CYS A 231 -8.54 15.66 -17.31
N PHE A 232 -8.47 16.30 -16.15
CA PHE A 232 -9.55 17.15 -15.63
C PHE A 232 -9.87 18.36 -16.52
N PHE A 233 -8.84 19.01 -17.08
CA PHE A 233 -9.00 20.17 -17.97
C PHE A 233 -9.20 19.81 -19.46
N GLY A 234 -9.20 18.52 -19.82
CA GLY A 234 -9.36 18.06 -21.20
C GLY A 234 -8.14 18.29 -22.09
N TYR A 235 -6.94 18.39 -21.52
CA TYR A 235 -5.70 18.55 -22.25
C TYR A 235 -5.24 17.22 -22.87
N ALA A 236 -4.69 17.27 -24.08
CA ALA A 236 -4.20 16.08 -24.78
C ALA A 236 -2.94 15.48 -24.15
N LYS A 237 -2.14 16.29 -23.43
CA LYS A 237 -0.87 15.89 -22.79
C LYS A 237 -0.69 16.62 -21.47
N TRP A 238 0.01 15.99 -20.51
CA TRP A 238 0.29 16.59 -19.20
C TRP A 238 1.16 17.85 -19.27
N GLU A 239 2.06 17.93 -20.25
CA GLU A 239 2.98 19.06 -20.44
C GLU A 239 2.26 20.39 -20.71
N GLU A 240 0.99 20.32 -21.14
CA GLU A 240 0.09 21.47 -21.25
C GLU A 240 -0.07 22.21 -19.91
N CYS A 241 0.01 21.51 -18.78
CA CYS A 241 -0.12 22.09 -17.44
C CYS A 241 1.07 22.96 -17.01
N ILE A 242 2.20 22.87 -17.71
CA ILE A 242 3.42 23.66 -17.42
C ILE A 242 3.86 24.52 -18.59
N LYS A 243 3.01 24.69 -19.61
CA LYS A 243 3.33 25.62 -20.70
C LYS A 243 3.54 27.03 -20.14
N PRO A 244 4.56 27.77 -20.63
CA PRO A 244 4.70 29.18 -20.29
C PRO A 244 3.45 29.94 -20.73
N ALA A 245 3.19 31.09 -20.09
CA ALA A 245 2.20 32.02 -20.63
C ALA A 245 2.60 32.42 -22.06
N PRO A 246 1.64 32.73 -22.96
CA PRO A 246 1.93 33.07 -24.37
C PRO A 246 2.98 34.17 -24.55
N GLU A 247 3.15 35.02 -23.54
CA GLU A 247 4.04 36.19 -23.53
C GLU A 247 5.40 35.92 -22.84
N ALA A 248 5.65 34.70 -22.36
CA ALA A 248 6.91 34.32 -21.73
C ALA A 248 7.83 33.60 -22.73
N GLU A 249 8.82 34.31 -23.26
CA GLU A 249 9.97 33.69 -23.93
C GLU A 249 10.80 32.92 -22.88
N ASP A 250 10.50 31.65 -22.68
CA ASP A 250 11.33 30.74 -21.88
C ASP A 250 12.23 29.91 -22.82
N PRO A 251 13.56 30.16 -22.87
CA PRO A 251 14.50 29.42 -23.70
C PRO A 251 14.55 27.92 -23.39
N ASN A 252 14.03 27.50 -22.22
CA ASN A 252 14.07 26.12 -21.75
C ASN A 252 12.71 25.39 -21.91
N GLN A 253 11.78 25.91 -22.72
CA GLN A 253 10.47 25.33 -23.00
C GLN A 253 10.47 23.80 -23.21
N THR A 254 11.47 23.27 -23.92
CA THR A 254 11.61 21.83 -24.20
C THR A 254 12.43 21.06 -23.15
N GLY A 255 13.18 21.78 -22.31
CA GLY A 255 14.06 21.21 -21.28
C GLY A 255 13.28 20.64 -20.09
N TYR A 256 12.24 21.31 -19.63
CA TYR A 256 11.45 20.87 -18.46
C TYR A 256 10.75 19.55 -18.70
N LYS A 257 10.08 19.43 -19.85
CA LYS A 257 9.46 18.19 -20.28
C LYS A 257 10.50 17.06 -20.29
N ARG A 258 11.67 17.30 -20.89
CA ARG A 258 12.72 16.31 -21.02
C ARG A 258 13.31 15.87 -19.68
N VAL A 259 13.50 16.80 -18.74
CA VAL A 259 13.97 16.50 -17.39
C VAL A 259 12.91 15.70 -16.62
N ILE A 260 11.64 16.10 -16.68
CA ILE A 260 10.56 15.40 -15.99
C ILE A 260 10.35 14.01 -16.60
N ASP A 261 10.33 13.86 -17.94
CA ASP A 261 10.30 12.56 -18.60
C ASP A 261 11.46 11.68 -18.14
N LEU A 262 12.70 12.17 -18.23
CA LEU A 262 13.89 11.41 -17.85
C LEU A 262 13.88 10.98 -16.38
N MET A 263 13.55 11.91 -15.49
CA MET A 263 13.57 11.68 -14.05
C MET A 263 12.34 10.94 -13.55
N SER A 264 11.26 10.87 -14.33
CA SER A 264 10.06 10.10 -13.97
C SER A 264 10.07 8.67 -14.52
N HIS A 265 10.93 8.38 -15.49
CA HIS A 265 11.11 7.03 -16.06
C HIS A 265 12.22 6.22 -15.38
N GLY A 266 13.00 6.81 -14.46
CA GLY A 266 13.93 6.03 -13.65
C GLY A 266 13.20 5.24 -12.58
N ASP A 267 13.74 4.07 -12.19
CA ASP A 267 13.27 3.22 -11.09
C ASP A 267 13.49 3.89 -9.71
N TYR A 268 12.95 5.09 -9.52
CA TYR A 268 13.05 5.85 -8.28
C TYR A 268 11.91 5.44 -7.34
N SER A 269 12.24 4.53 -6.43
CA SER A 269 11.34 4.08 -5.38
C SER A 269 11.02 5.21 -4.39
N LEU A 270 9.73 5.31 -4.00
CA LEU A 270 9.31 6.08 -2.82
C LEU A 270 10.00 5.57 -1.53
N TYR A 271 10.35 4.29 -1.51
CA TYR A 271 10.92 3.58 -0.35
C TYR A 271 12.45 3.69 -0.26
N GLU A 272 13.13 4.20 -1.29
CA GLU A 272 14.56 4.51 -1.28
C GLU A 272 14.83 5.95 -1.79
N PRO A 273 14.41 6.97 -1.03
CA PRO A 273 14.50 8.36 -1.47
C PRO A 273 15.97 8.81 -1.56
N ARG A 274 16.41 9.17 -2.77
CA ARG A 274 17.72 9.78 -3.00
C ARG A 274 17.56 11.29 -3.09
N GLU A 275 18.31 12.03 -2.28
CA GLU A 275 18.29 13.48 -2.33
C GLU A 275 18.74 13.97 -3.70
N MET A 276 18.03 14.95 -4.25
CA MET A 276 18.36 15.51 -5.56
C MET A 276 19.62 16.37 -5.51
N LEU A 277 20.39 16.38 -6.60
CA LEU A 277 21.42 17.40 -6.83
C LEU A 277 20.78 18.80 -6.94
N PRO A 278 21.50 19.89 -6.61
CA PRO A 278 20.97 21.25 -6.62
C PRO A 278 20.28 21.65 -7.92
N GLU A 279 20.84 21.27 -9.06
CA GLU A 279 20.29 21.52 -10.40
C GLU A 279 18.90 20.87 -10.59
N ASN A 280 18.75 19.60 -10.17
CA ASN A 280 17.47 18.89 -10.23
C ASN A 280 16.42 19.49 -9.29
N LYS A 281 16.84 19.96 -8.11
CA LYS A 281 15.96 20.69 -7.18
C LYS A 281 15.41 21.96 -7.82
N GLU A 282 16.24 22.68 -8.55
CA GLU A 282 15.83 23.89 -9.26
C GLU A 282 14.83 23.58 -10.39
N HIS A 283 15.10 22.55 -11.19
CA HIS A 283 14.20 22.13 -12.27
C HIS A 283 12.82 21.74 -11.76
N LEU A 284 12.75 20.87 -10.75
CA LEU A 284 11.47 20.47 -10.14
C LEU A 284 10.75 21.68 -9.53
N GLY A 285 11.48 22.53 -8.79
CA GLY A 285 10.90 23.71 -8.15
C GLY A 285 10.32 24.72 -9.16
N ARG A 286 11.00 24.95 -10.28
CA ARG A 286 10.47 25.82 -11.36
C ARG A 286 9.19 25.24 -11.98
N ALA A 287 9.19 23.95 -12.31
CA ALA A 287 8.03 23.27 -12.88
C ALA A 287 6.81 23.32 -11.93
N LEU A 288 7.02 23.06 -10.64
CA LEU A 288 5.97 23.14 -9.63
C LEU A 288 5.41 24.57 -9.49
N ARG A 289 6.27 25.59 -9.46
CA ARG A 289 5.82 26.99 -9.40
C ARG A 289 4.99 27.37 -10.62
N GLN A 290 5.43 26.96 -11.80
CA GLN A 290 4.70 27.22 -13.04
C GLN A 290 3.35 26.52 -13.03
N PHE A 291 3.29 25.25 -12.64
CA PHE A 291 2.06 24.48 -12.51
C PHE A 291 1.04 25.15 -11.57
N VAL A 292 1.45 25.51 -10.35
CA VAL A 292 0.58 26.13 -9.34
C VAL A 292 0.11 27.52 -9.79
N ARG A 293 0.95 28.28 -10.50
CA ARG A 293 0.58 29.60 -11.05
C ARG A 293 -0.47 29.48 -12.16
N THR A 294 -0.32 28.51 -13.06
CA THR A 294 -1.23 28.29 -14.19
C THR A 294 -2.58 27.73 -13.73
N HIS A 295 -2.57 26.91 -12.68
CA HIS A 295 -3.76 26.26 -12.13
C HIS A 295 -3.93 26.63 -10.64
N PRO A 296 -4.54 27.79 -10.33
CA PRO A 296 -4.63 28.26 -8.96
C PRO A 296 -5.56 27.36 -8.12
N PHE A 297 -4.97 26.64 -7.18
CA PHE A 297 -5.66 25.93 -6.10
C PHE A 297 -5.96 26.90 -4.94
N SER A 298 -6.88 26.54 -4.03
CA SER A 298 -7.30 27.42 -2.93
C SER A 298 -6.09 28.01 -2.16
N PRO A 299 -5.87 29.34 -2.19
CA PRO A 299 -4.70 29.97 -1.59
C PRO A 299 -4.56 29.75 -0.08
N ALA A 300 -5.68 29.52 0.61
CA ALA A 300 -5.72 29.22 2.04
C ALA A 300 -4.95 27.93 2.39
N LEU A 301 -4.83 26.99 1.45
CA LEU A 301 -4.13 25.72 1.66
C LEU A 301 -2.61 25.83 1.51
N PHE A 302 -2.13 26.86 0.81
CA PHE A 302 -0.70 27.07 0.50
C PHE A 302 -0.05 28.13 1.40
N GLY A 303 -0.72 28.52 2.49
CA GLY A 303 -0.15 29.41 3.51
C GLY A 303 -0.13 30.89 3.11
N GLY A 304 -1.02 31.35 2.22
CA GLY A 304 -1.29 32.76 1.98
C GLY A 304 -0.05 33.61 1.73
N ALA A 305 0.61 33.43 0.59
CA ALA A 305 1.56 34.40 0.05
C ALA A 305 0.90 35.06 -1.18
N THR A 306 0.28 36.21 -0.96
CA THR A 306 0.21 37.27 -1.98
C THR A 306 1.59 37.88 -2.15
#